data_AF-A0A955DPE7-F1
#
_entry.id   AF-A0A955DPE7-F1
#
_cell.length_a   1.000
_cell.length_b   1.000
_cell.length_c   1.000
_cell.angle_alpha   90.00
_cell.angle_beta   90.00
_cell.angle_gamma   90.00
#
_symmetry.space_group_name_H-M   'P 1'
#
loop_
_entity.id
_entity.type
_entity.pdbx_description
1 polymer ?
#
loop_
_entity_poly.entity_id
_entity_poly.type
_entity_poly.pdbx_seq_one_letter_code
_entity_poly.pdbx_strand_id
1 'polypeptide(L)'
;QPKGACCLPSGDCAVVTQPTCLGLGGEYAGVGTVCVEVECDPAKGACCLPSGGCIVTRQSDCNNAGGAYQGDFVQCGEVECPQPKGACCLENGSCAVVTSSVCASMGGIYQGNLTTCVGANCPDPKGGCCLPNGTCQVVSQALCAQLGGLYQGDFSTCSPNPCQGLEGACCLVATNSCFVGTAAECAASGGLYQGDLTTCQTVDCPEPKGACCLTDGTCVSTTAVECAIAGGVYQGNLVLCADVDCDVVGGCCFCDAPCTIMFEADCTTAGGEYLGDDTDCMTDSYAMDFSTEDDFLTPLVNGQFVEEGVAFGELFSLTSTGANLGVAVFDTTMGGVNSGGPDPDLLVGLGNALILQSQDNPAMSGNVFTTPNDEADPGTMIFTFHRAATVLSLDLIDLCPGPGEQGATVTLVDRAGLTRAYTVPAGFTRDIASQGPLGYDTLDLTTLSPQLGEGGASATAVEEIGFNASNVGHLRVKFVSSGAVDNVVFDLGPCPSYACGACCVPGEGCITQTWKTCEDDLDGDYQGDYSRCIDMWGDPVCNDAPDWQTVGCSSSFWLQAGVQNAWPAGLSPDDLFSAVFVDVFPDVTLAEALALPDDTAMN
;
A
#
# COMPACT_ATOMS: atom_id res chain seq x y z
N GLN A 1 -21.89 127.79 -24.61
CA GLN A 1 -22.64 126.67 -25.20
C GLN A 1 -23.89 126.47 -24.34
N PRO A 2 -25.11 126.45 -24.92
CA PRO A 2 -26.33 126.21 -24.15
C PRO A 2 -26.28 124.85 -23.44
N LYS A 3 -26.79 124.80 -22.21
CA LYS A 3 -26.84 123.59 -21.36
C LYS A 3 -28.28 123.08 -21.23
N GLY A 4 -28.40 121.84 -20.81
CA GLY A 4 -29.66 121.14 -20.57
C GLY A 4 -29.43 119.92 -19.67
N ALA A 5 -30.50 119.32 -19.18
CA ALA A 5 -30.44 118.11 -18.40
C ALA A 5 -29.91 116.94 -19.24
N CYS A 6 -29.03 116.14 -18.63
CA CYS A 6 -28.42 114.96 -19.20
C CYS A 6 -28.67 113.80 -18.26
N CYS A 7 -29.46 112.82 -18.71
CA CYS A 7 -29.69 111.58 -17.96
C CYS A 7 -28.52 110.63 -18.22
N LEU A 8 -27.71 110.40 -17.20
CA LEU A 8 -26.63 109.43 -17.26
C LEU A 8 -27.18 108.01 -17.11
N PRO A 9 -26.48 106.98 -17.63
CA PRO A 9 -26.89 105.58 -17.46
C PRO A 9 -27.04 105.15 -15.99
N SER A 10 -26.37 105.83 -15.06
CA SER A 10 -26.50 105.61 -13.61
C SER A 10 -27.85 106.04 -13.03
N GLY A 11 -28.69 106.75 -13.79
CA GLY A 11 -29.91 107.41 -13.30
C GLY A 11 -29.64 108.80 -12.73
N ASP A 12 -28.38 109.24 -12.65
CA ASP A 12 -28.04 110.59 -12.24
C ASP A 12 -28.34 111.61 -13.36
N CYS A 13 -28.82 112.78 -12.97
CA CYS A 13 -28.99 113.89 -13.90
C CYS A 13 -27.92 114.97 -13.72
N ALA A 14 -27.30 115.40 -14.81
CA ALA A 14 -26.36 116.52 -14.83
C ALA A 14 -26.80 117.60 -15.82
N VAL A 15 -26.63 118.89 -15.47
CA VAL A 15 -26.88 120.00 -16.41
C VAL A 15 -25.58 120.35 -17.15
N VAL A 16 -25.41 119.77 -18.33
CA VAL A 16 -24.19 119.88 -19.15
C VAL A 16 -24.52 120.33 -20.59
N THR A 17 -23.52 120.48 -21.46
CA THR A 17 -23.76 120.75 -22.89
C THR A 17 -24.06 119.43 -23.60
N GLN A 18 -24.77 119.47 -24.74
CA GLN A 18 -25.09 118.27 -25.53
C GLN A 18 -23.87 117.39 -25.87
N PRO A 19 -22.72 117.94 -26.34
CA PRO A 19 -21.53 117.11 -26.62
C PRO A 19 -20.97 116.43 -25.37
N THR A 20 -21.00 117.12 -24.22
CA THR A 20 -20.57 116.54 -22.95
C THR A 20 -21.53 115.45 -22.49
N CYS A 21 -22.84 115.62 -22.68
CA CYS A 21 -23.83 114.61 -22.32
C CYS A 21 -23.64 113.30 -23.08
N LEU A 22 -23.52 113.40 -24.41
CA LEU A 22 -23.26 112.24 -25.27
C LEU A 22 -21.89 111.61 -24.96
N GLY A 23 -20.87 112.42 -24.63
CA GLY A 23 -19.55 111.95 -24.24
C GLY A 23 -19.54 111.20 -22.90
N LEU A 24 -20.52 111.41 -22.03
CA LEU A 24 -20.73 110.67 -20.78
C LEU A 24 -21.65 109.45 -20.97
N GLY A 25 -22.06 109.15 -22.21
CA GLY A 25 -23.02 108.08 -22.50
C GLY A 25 -24.46 108.37 -22.06
N GLY A 26 -24.77 109.64 -21.75
CA GLY A 26 -26.10 110.05 -21.29
C GLY A 26 -27.03 110.54 -22.41
N GLU A 27 -28.32 110.56 -22.12
CA GLU A 27 -29.37 111.08 -23.01
C GLU A 27 -29.63 112.55 -22.71
N TYR A 28 -29.45 113.42 -23.71
CA TYR A 28 -29.60 114.87 -23.55
C TYR A 28 -31.07 115.28 -23.75
N ALA A 29 -31.73 115.73 -22.69
CA ALA A 29 -33.15 116.06 -22.68
C ALA A 29 -33.51 117.37 -23.43
N GLY A 30 -32.53 118.00 -24.09
CA GLY A 30 -32.70 119.24 -24.85
C GLY A 30 -32.19 120.49 -24.13
N VAL A 31 -31.97 121.57 -24.87
CA VAL A 31 -31.48 122.84 -24.31
C VAL A 31 -32.54 123.48 -23.40
N GLY A 32 -32.13 123.94 -22.22
CA GLY A 32 -32.99 124.67 -21.28
C GLY A 32 -33.74 123.80 -20.28
N THR A 33 -33.65 122.47 -20.38
CA THR A 33 -34.19 121.54 -19.38
C THR A 33 -33.32 121.51 -18.13
N VAL A 34 -33.95 121.27 -16.98
CA VAL A 34 -33.27 121.14 -15.67
C VAL A 34 -33.57 119.77 -15.05
N CYS A 35 -32.65 119.28 -14.24
CA CYS A 35 -32.72 117.93 -13.68
C CYS A 35 -33.90 117.66 -12.74
N VAL A 36 -34.57 118.70 -12.24
CA VAL A 36 -35.78 118.54 -11.42
C VAL A 36 -37.04 118.28 -12.26
N GLU A 37 -36.98 118.54 -13.57
CA GLU A 37 -38.10 118.38 -14.50
C GLU A 37 -37.94 117.15 -15.43
N VAL A 38 -36.81 116.43 -15.31
CA VAL A 38 -36.49 115.26 -16.13
C VAL A 38 -36.35 114.05 -15.22
N GLU A 39 -37.23 113.06 -15.37
CA GLU A 39 -37.10 111.77 -14.69
C GLU A 39 -36.08 110.89 -15.43
N CYS A 40 -34.88 110.80 -14.88
CA CYS A 40 -33.86 109.88 -15.35
C CYS A 40 -34.06 108.52 -14.63
N ASP A 41 -34.88 107.61 -15.18
CA ASP A 41 -34.92 106.22 -14.69
C ASP A 41 -33.64 105.52 -15.20
N PRO A 42 -32.77 104.98 -14.33
CA PRO A 42 -31.63 104.19 -14.80
C PRO A 42 -32.10 103.03 -15.67
N ALA A 43 -31.30 102.71 -16.69
CA ALA A 43 -31.63 101.68 -17.66
C ALA A 43 -31.89 100.33 -16.95
N LYS A 44 -32.94 99.62 -17.41
CA LYS A 44 -33.30 98.27 -16.95
C LYS A 44 -32.97 97.27 -18.03
N GLY A 45 -32.71 96.04 -17.64
CA GLY A 45 -32.34 94.94 -18.51
C GLY A 45 -32.65 93.60 -17.89
N ALA A 46 -32.52 92.55 -18.69
CA ALA A 46 -32.75 91.18 -18.27
C ALA A 46 -31.75 90.78 -17.19
N CYS A 47 -32.29 90.17 -16.14
CA CYS A 47 -31.55 89.63 -15.02
C CYS A 47 -31.86 88.14 -14.90
N CYS A 48 -30.87 87.31 -15.18
CA CYS A 48 -30.99 85.86 -14.97
C CYS A 48 -30.74 85.54 -13.51
N LEU A 49 -31.80 85.12 -12.82
CA LEU A 49 -31.74 84.74 -11.42
C LEU A 49 -31.16 83.32 -11.27
N PRO A 50 -30.51 82.99 -10.14
CA PRO A 50 -30.00 81.65 -9.86
C PRO A 50 -31.05 80.53 -9.89
N SER A 51 -32.34 80.88 -9.76
CA SER A 51 -33.46 79.95 -9.88
C SER A 51 -33.76 79.51 -11.32
N GLY A 52 -33.10 80.11 -12.31
CA GLY A 52 -33.38 79.91 -13.74
C GLY A 52 -34.47 80.84 -14.29
N GLY A 53 -35.10 81.66 -13.44
CA GLY A 53 -36.05 82.69 -13.86
C GLY A 53 -35.36 83.95 -14.38
N CYS A 54 -36.06 84.71 -15.23
CA CYS A 54 -35.60 86.02 -15.70
C CYS A 54 -36.55 87.14 -15.25
N ILE A 55 -35.98 88.25 -14.76
CA ILE A 55 -36.73 89.48 -14.48
C ILE A 55 -36.07 90.67 -15.18
N VAL A 56 -36.86 91.68 -15.56
CA VAL A 56 -36.31 92.95 -16.06
C VAL A 56 -36.15 93.92 -14.90
N THR A 57 -34.92 94.27 -14.54
CA THR A 57 -34.61 95.13 -13.39
C THR A 57 -33.34 95.96 -13.65
N ARG A 58 -32.92 96.79 -12.70
CA ARG A 58 -31.66 97.56 -12.79
C ARG A 58 -30.46 96.66 -12.47
N GLN A 59 -29.28 96.99 -12.99
CA GLN A 59 -28.07 96.19 -12.76
C GLN A 59 -27.76 95.99 -11.26
N SER A 60 -27.91 97.04 -10.44
CA SER A 60 -27.69 96.96 -8.99
C SER A 60 -28.63 95.97 -8.31
N ASP A 61 -29.90 95.98 -8.72
CA ASP A 61 -30.95 95.14 -8.14
C ASP A 61 -30.79 93.70 -8.61
N CYS A 62 -30.33 93.49 -9.84
CA CYS A 62 -29.97 92.19 -10.36
C CYS A 62 -28.82 91.55 -9.56
N ASN A 63 -27.75 92.32 -9.32
CA ASN A 63 -26.61 91.87 -8.53
C ASN A 63 -27.03 91.58 -7.08
N ASN A 64 -27.88 92.44 -6.49
CA ASN A 64 -28.41 92.24 -5.14
C ASN A 64 -29.29 90.98 -5.03
N ALA A 65 -30.01 90.63 -6.10
CA ALA A 65 -30.76 89.38 -6.20
C ALA A 65 -29.87 88.16 -6.52
N GLY A 66 -28.55 88.34 -6.60
CA GLY A 66 -27.58 87.29 -6.96
C GLY A 66 -27.67 86.84 -8.42
N GLY A 67 -28.35 87.60 -9.28
CA GLY A 67 -28.52 87.29 -10.69
C GLY A 67 -27.42 87.85 -11.59
N ALA A 68 -27.36 87.35 -12.82
CA ALA A 68 -26.47 87.83 -13.86
C ALA A 68 -27.19 88.80 -14.79
N TYR A 69 -26.80 90.08 -14.74
CA TYR A 69 -27.36 91.13 -15.59
C TYR A 69 -26.82 91.02 -17.02
N GLN A 70 -27.72 91.10 -18.00
CA GLN A 70 -27.41 90.76 -19.40
C GLN A 70 -27.13 92.00 -20.28
N GLY A 71 -27.17 93.18 -19.69
CA GLY A 71 -26.97 94.46 -20.37
C GLY A 71 -28.23 95.32 -20.39
N ASP A 72 -28.03 96.61 -20.59
CA ASP A 72 -29.13 97.58 -20.63
C ASP A 72 -30.05 97.36 -21.82
N PHE A 73 -31.36 97.53 -21.60
CA PHE A 73 -32.44 97.37 -22.57
C PHE A 73 -32.68 95.95 -23.10
N VAL A 74 -31.86 94.97 -22.72
CA VAL A 74 -32.07 93.54 -23.07
C VAL A 74 -33.34 93.03 -22.40
N GLN A 75 -34.24 92.41 -23.16
CA GLN A 75 -35.49 91.86 -22.61
C GLN A 75 -35.34 90.38 -22.23
N CYS A 76 -36.07 89.94 -21.20
CA CYS A 76 -36.02 88.54 -20.78
C CYS A 76 -36.44 87.53 -21.86
N GLY A 77 -37.24 87.94 -22.85
CA GLY A 77 -37.59 87.08 -24.00
C GLY A 77 -36.45 86.87 -24.99
N GLU A 78 -35.36 87.63 -24.88
CA GLU A 78 -34.20 87.59 -25.77
C GLU A 78 -33.01 86.85 -25.15
N VAL A 79 -33.14 86.41 -23.89
CA VAL A 79 -32.08 85.73 -23.14
C VAL A 79 -32.54 84.35 -22.69
N GLU A 80 -31.72 83.35 -22.94
CA GLU A 80 -31.88 82.03 -22.35
C GLU A 80 -31.15 81.96 -21.00
N CYS A 81 -31.89 82.06 -19.90
CA CYS A 81 -31.30 81.95 -18.57
C CYS A 81 -30.95 80.49 -18.24
N PRO A 82 -29.72 80.20 -17.78
CA PRO A 82 -29.31 78.85 -17.41
C PRO A 82 -30.25 78.24 -16.36
N GLN A 83 -30.80 77.07 -16.67
CA GLN A 83 -31.65 76.35 -15.73
C GLN A 83 -30.81 75.65 -14.67
N PRO A 84 -31.19 75.71 -13.38
CA PRO A 84 -30.46 75.01 -12.33
C PRO A 84 -30.51 73.50 -12.56
N LYS A 85 -29.35 72.85 -12.40
CA LYS A 85 -29.21 71.40 -12.47
C LYS A 85 -29.14 70.80 -11.07
N GLY A 86 -29.42 69.51 -10.99
CA GLY A 86 -29.39 68.73 -9.76
C GLY A 86 -29.24 67.24 -10.07
N ALA A 87 -29.01 66.44 -9.05
CA ALA A 87 -28.89 64.99 -9.18
C ALA A 87 -30.23 64.37 -9.59
N CYS A 88 -30.17 63.48 -10.56
CA CYS A 88 -31.27 62.67 -11.05
C CYS A 88 -30.95 61.20 -10.79
N CYS A 89 -31.70 60.57 -9.88
CA CYS A 89 -31.54 59.15 -9.57
C CYS A 89 -32.44 58.32 -10.48
N LEU A 90 -31.83 57.46 -11.28
CA LEU A 90 -32.54 56.50 -12.11
C LEU A 90 -32.82 55.20 -11.33
N GLU A 91 -33.80 54.42 -11.76
CA GLU A 91 -34.13 53.13 -11.12
C GLU A 91 -32.96 52.14 -11.14
N ASN A 92 -32.05 52.29 -12.09
CA ASN A 92 -30.86 51.46 -12.23
C ASN A 92 -29.69 51.88 -11.30
N GLY A 93 -29.95 52.77 -10.34
CA GLY A 93 -28.96 53.31 -9.42
C GLY A 93 -27.98 54.30 -10.04
N SER A 94 -28.02 54.50 -11.36
CA SER A 94 -27.20 55.53 -12.02
C SER A 94 -27.70 56.92 -11.64
N CYS A 95 -26.75 57.86 -11.54
CA CYS A 95 -27.05 59.25 -11.25
C CYS A 95 -26.47 60.17 -12.33
N ALA A 96 -27.26 61.16 -12.75
CA ALA A 96 -26.83 62.23 -13.65
C ALA A 96 -27.16 63.62 -13.10
N VAL A 97 -26.31 64.62 -13.34
CA VAL A 97 -26.58 66.02 -12.96
C VAL A 97 -27.22 66.75 -14.14
N VAL A 98 -28.55 66.83 -14.13
CA VAL A 98 -29.38 67.36 -15.24
C VAL A 98 -30.43 68.34 -14.70
N THR A 99 -31.21 68.99 -15.56
CA THR A 99 -32.35 69.80 -15.13
C THR A 99 -33.51 68.90 -14.68
N SER A 100 -34.45 69.44 -13.89
CA SER A 100 -35.63 68.69 -13.43
C SER A 100 -36.45 68.09 -14.58
N SER A 101 -36.62 68.82 -15.69
CA SER A 101 -37.35 68.34 -16.87
C SER A 101 -36.66 67.20 -17.58
N VAL A 102 -35.33 67.28 -17.73
CA VAL A 102 -34.52 66.20 -18.32
C VAL A 102 -34.56 64.97 -17.41
N CYS A 103 -34.49 65.15 -16.08
CA CYS A 103 -34.60 64.05 -15.15
C CYS A 103 -35.94 63.29 -15.27
N ALA A 104 -37.05 64.02 -15.34
CA ALA A 104 -38.36 63.42 -15.57
C ALA A 104 -38.44 62.68 -16.91
N SER A 105 -37.83 63.23 -17.98
CA SER A 105 -37.79 62.58 -19.29
C SER A 105 -36.97 61.28 -19.31
N MET A 106 -35.99 61.15 -18.41
CA MET A 106 -35.18 59.94 -18.21
C MET A 106 -35.87 58.92 -17.30
N GLY A 107 -37.08 59.22 -16.78
CA GLY A 107 -37.78 58.38 -15.81
C GLY A 107 -37.15 58.38 -14.41
N GLY A 108 -36.30 59.37 -14.09
CA GLY A 108 -35.61 59.47 -12.81
C GLY A 108 -36.31 60.35 -11.79
N ILE A 109 -35.88 60.21 -10.53
CA ILE A 109 -36.31 61.05 -9.40
C ILE A 109 -35.28 62.17 -9.20
N TYR A 110 -35.74 63.41 -9.37
CA TYR A 110 -34.92 64.60 -9.20
C TYR A 110 -34.74 64.95 -7.71
N GLN A 111 -33.50 65.08 -7.26
CA GLN A 111 -33.16 65.27 -5.84
C GLN A 111 -33.15 66.74 -5.40
N GLY A 112 -33.48 67.67 -6.30
CA GLY A 112 -33.51 69.11 -6.05
C GLY A 112 -32.33 69.86 -6.67
N ASN A 113 -32.48 71.17 -6.82
CA ASN A 113 -31.47 72.02 -7.45
C ASN A 113 -30.16 72.04 -6.64
N LEU A 114 -29.03 72.13 -7.35
CA LEU A 114 -27.68 72.19 -6.79
C LEU A 114 -27.26 70.94 -5.98
N THR A 115 -28.03 69.86 -6.03
CA THR A 115 -27.60 68.56 -5.52
C THR A 115 -26.63 67.90 -6.48
N THR A 116 -25.66 67.15 -5.93
CA THR A 116 -24.66 66.39 -6.71
C THR A 116 -24.93 64.90 -6.57
N CYS A 117 -24.46 64.10 -7.53
CA CYS A 117 -24.62 62.65 -7.49
C CYS A 117 -23.88 61.97 -6.32
N VAL A 118 -22.84 62.61 -5.78
CA VAL A 118 -22.11 62.10 -4.61
C VAL A 118 -22.94 62.25 -3.32
N GLY A 119 -23.79 63.26 -3.23
CA GLY A 119 -24.67 63.50 -2.08
C GLY A 119 -26.10 62.97 -2.26
N ALA A 120 -26.42 62.41 -3.42
CA ALA A 120 -27.74 61.85 -3.71
C ALA A 120 -27.77 60.37 -3.26
N ASN A 121 -28.68 60.05 -2.34
CA ASN A 121 -28.96 58.67 -1.94
C ASN A 121 -29.78 57.98 -3.04
N CYS A 122 -29.16 57.69 -4.18
CA CYS A 122 -29.82 56.94 -5.23
C CYS A 122 -30.01 55.47 -4.79
N PRO A 123 -31.07 54.79 -5.25
CA PRO A 123 -31.28 53.39 -4.91
C PRO A 123 -30.10 52.53 -5.37
N ASP A 124 -29.64 51.60 -4.54
CA ASP A 124 -28.67 50.59 -4.97
C ASP A 124 -29.26 49.75 -6.11
N PRO A 125 -28.47 49.40 -7.14
CA PRO A 125 -28.92 48.47 -8.16
C PRO A 125 -29.29 47.13 -7.52
N LYS A 126 -30.36 46.52 -8.03
CA LYS A 126 -30.85 45.21 -7.59
C LYS A 126 -30.67 44.18 -8.68
N GLY A 127 -30.55 42.93 -8.26
CA GLY A 127 -30.40 41.76 -9.11
C GLY A 127 -30.91 40.52 -8.40
N GLY A 128 -31.03 39.41 -9.14
CA GLY A 128 -31.36 38.11 -8.59
C GLY A 128 -30.30 37.65 -7.59
N CYS A 129 -30.76 37.16 -6.44
CA CYS A 129 -29.95 36.59 -5.38
C CYS A 129 -30.39 35.15 -5.15
N CYS A 130 -29.49 34.20 -5.39
CA CYS A 130 -29.72 32.78 -5.13
C CYS A 130 -29.39 32.45 -3.69
N LEU A 131 -30.42 32.10 -2.92
CA LEU A 131 -30.25 31.66 -1.54
C LEU A 131 -29.90 30.16 -1.49
N PRO A 132 -29.24 29.68 -0.42
CA PRO A 132 -28.81 28.28 -0.29
C PRO A 132 -29.93 27.23 -0.36
N ASN A 133 -31.19 27.63 -0.27
CA ASN A 133 -32.36 26.76 -0.40
C ASN A 133 -32.92 26.69 -1.84
N GLY A 134 -32.20 27.23 -2.83
CA GLY A 134 -32.60 27.26 -4.23
C GLY A 134 -33.67 28.31 -4.57
N THR A 135 -34.04 29.19 -3.63
CA THR A 135 -34.97 30.30 -3.89
C THR A 135 -34.23 31.53 -4.42
N CYS A 136 -34.86 32.24 -5.37
CA CYS A 136 -34.34 33.49 -5.93
C CYS A 136 -35.11 34.70 -5.40
N GLN A 137 -34.40 35.75 -4.97
CA GLN A 137 -35.00 37.04 -4.61
C GLN A 137 -34.29 38.20 -5.31
N VAL A 138 -35.03 39.22 -5.77
CA VAL A 138 -34.42 40.43 -6.36
C VAL A 138 -34.09 41.44 -5.26
N VAL A 139 -32.82 41.53 -4.87
CA VAL A 139 -32.29 42.37 -3.78
C VAL A 139 -31.01 43.09 -4.21
N SER A 140 -30.46 44.00 -3.39
CA SER A 140 -29.14 44.59 -3.67
C SER A 140 -28.01 43.59 -3.39
N GLN A 141 -26.82 43.81 -3.98
CA GLN A 141 -25.66 42.96 -3.75
C GLN A 141 -25.30 42.84 -2.25
N ALA A 142 -25.34 43.95 -1.51
CA ALA A 142 -25.02 43.97 -0.09
C ALA A 142 -26.01 43.13 0.73
N LEU A 143 -27.30 43.23 0.44
CA LEU A 143 -28.32 42.41 1.10
C LEU A 143 -28.20 40.93 0.69
N CYS A 144 -27.85 40.65 -0.57
CA CYS A 144 -27.63 39.28 -1.03
C CYS A 144 -26.48 38.59 -0.26
N ALA A 145 -25.36 39.29 -0.09
CA ALA A 145 -24.23 38.80 0.70
C ALA A 145 -24.61 38.60 2.18
N GLN A 146 -25.43 39.50 2.75
CA GLN A 146 -25.90 39.40 4.12
C GLN A 146 -26.85 38.20 4.34
N LEU A 147 -27.61 37.81 3.32
CA LEU A 147 -28.47 36.63 3.31
C LEU A 147 -27.72 35.32 3.00
N GLY A 148 -26.39 35.38 2.82
CA GLY A 148 -25.58 34.22 2.45
C GLY A 148 -25.88 33.70 1.03
N GLY A 149 -26.44 34.54 0.17
CA GLY A 149 -26.80 34.17 -1.20
C GLY A 149 -25.78 34.63 -2.23
N LEU A 150 -25.86 34.05 -3.44
CA LEU A 150 -25.05 34.43 -4.59
C LEU A 150 -25.77 35.46 -5.45
N TYR A 151 -25.14 36.62 -5.63
CA TYR A 151 -25.67 37.70 -6.45
C TYR A 151 -25.40 37.44 -7.95
N GLN A 152 -26.45 37.42 -8.75
CA GLN A 152 -26.41 37.10 -10.19
C GLN A 152 -26.04 38.32 -11.07
N GLY A 153 -25.63 39.43 -10.46
CA GLY A 153 -25.29 40.68 -11.14
C GLY A 153 -26.47 41.65 -11.24
N ASP A 154 -26.16 42.93 -11.50
CA ASP A 154 -27.18 43.98 -11.57
C ASP A 154 -28.18 43.72 -12.70
N PHE A 155 -29.47 43.95 -12.42
CA PHE A 155 -30.60 43.74 -13.34
C PHE A 155 -30.87 42.29 -13.76
N SER A 156 -30.16 41.32 -13.19
CA SER A 156 -30.54 39.91 -13.30
C SER A 156 -31.93 39.68 -12.68
N THR A 157 -32.67 38.72 -13.23
CA THR A 157 -34.06 38.45 -12.80
C THR A 157 -34.18 37.07 -12.16
N CYS A 158 -35.25 36.87 -11.39
CA CYS A 158 -35.59 35.57 -10.79
C CYS A 158 -36.59 34.75 -11.62
N SER A 159 -36.83 35.12 -12.88
CA SER A 159 -37.78 34.44 -13.75
C SER A 159 -37.26 34.35 -15.20
N PRO A 160 -36.96 33.13 -15.70
CA PRO A 160 -37.02 31.84 -15.01
C PRO A 160 -36.06 31.77 -13.80
N ASN A 161 -36.37 30.95 -12.78
CA ASN A 161 -35.57 30.88 -11.55
C ASN A 161 -34.14 30.39 -11.87
N PRO A 162 -33.10 31.24 -11.76
CA PRO A 162 -31.74 30.86 -12.08
C PRO A 162 -31.08 29.98 -10.99
N CYS A 163 -31.77 29.74 -9.88
CA CYS A 163 -31.23 29.05 -8.70
C CYS A 163 -31.65 27.57 -8.61
N GLN A 164 -32.31 27.03 -9.64
CA GLN A 164 -32.55 25.58 -9.75
C GLN A 164 -31.38 24.94 -10.49
N GLY A 165 -30.72 23.97 -9.85
CA GLY A 165 -29.57 23.25 -10.42
C GLY A 165 -28.20 23.84 -10.06
N LEU A 166 -28.08 24.54 -8.93
CA LEU A 166 -26.74 24.88 -8.43
C LEU A 166 -26.04 23.59 -7.98
N GLU A 167 -24.97 23.26 -8.69
CA GLU A 167 -24.11 22.14 -8.36
C GLU A 167 -23.00 22.61 -7.42
N GLY A 168 -22.52 21.69 -6.60
CA GLY A 168 -21.44 21.90 -5.65
C GLY A 168 -20.66 20.61 -5.47
N ALA A 169 -19.49 20.69 -4.85
CA ALA A 169 -18.67 19.54 -4.55
C ALA A 169 -19.40 18.61 -3.57
N CYS A 170 -19.41 17.33 -3.91
CA CYS A 170 -19.91 16.25 -3.08
C CYS A 170 -18.75 15.32 -2.72
N CYS A 171 -18.42 15.21 -1.44
CA CYS A 171 -17.40 14.30 -0.96
C CYS A 171 -18.00 12.94 -0.62
N LEU A 172 -17.67 11.91 -1.39
CA LEU A 172 -18.09 10.54 -1.13
C LEU A 172 -17.17 9.91 -0.08
N VAL A 173 -17.69 9.80 1.15
CA VAL A 173 -16.93 9.30 2.31
C VAL A 173 -16.52 7.83 2.18
N ALA A 174 -17.21 7.01 1.38
CA ALA A 174 -16.85 5.59 1.22
C ALA A 174 -15.65 5.38 0.28
N THR A 175 -15.55 6.18 -0.78
CA THR A 175 -14.63 5.98 -1.91
C THR A 175 -13.52 7.01 -2.01
N ASN A 176 -13.51 8.01 -1.12
CA ASN A 176 -12.62 9.17 -1.17
C ASN A 176 -12.66 9.91 -2.53
N SER A 177 -13.81 9.84 -3.21
CA SER A 177 -14.00 10.51 -4.50
C SER A 177 -14.86 11.74 -4.33
N CYS A 178 -14.58 12.75 -5.15
CA CYS A 178 -15.38 13.96 -5.21
C CYS A 178 -15.98 14.12 -6.60
N PHE A 179 -17.25 14.48 -6.67
CA PHE A 179 -17.89 14.94 -7.90
C PHE A 179 -18.66 16.23 -7.66
N VAL A 180 -18.93 16.98 -8.72
CA VAL A 180 -19.78 18.18 -8.68
C VAL A 180 -21.19 17.77 -9.08
N GLY A 181 -22.17 18.06 -8.23
CA GLY A 181 -23.58 17.73 -8.48
C GLY A 181 -24.51 18.49 -7.54
N THR A 182 -25.80 18.24 -7.64
CA THR A 182 -26.78 18.87 -6.73
C THR A 182 -26.70 18.29 -5.32
N ALA A 183 -27.17 19.04 -4.32
CA ALA A 183 -27.26 18.53 -2.94
C ALA A 183 -28.07 17.22 -2.83
N ALA A 184 -29.09 17.04 -3.67
CA ALA A 184 -29.92 15.84 -3.70
C ALA A 184 -29.18 14.63 -4.28
N GLU A 185 -28.44 14.81 -5.37
CA GLU A 185 -27.59 13.76 -5.96
C GLU A 185 -26.46 13.37 -5.02
N CYS A 186 -25.91 14.34 -4.29
CA CYS A 186 -24.89 14.10 -3.28
C CYS A 186 -25.41 13.22 -2.13
N ALA A 187 -26.57 13.57 -1.57
CA ALA A 187 -27.19 12.79 -0.50
C ALA A 187 -27.60 11.38 -0.99
N ALA A 188 -28.12 11.26 -2.21
CA ALA A 188 -28.47 9.97 -2.81
C ALA A 188 -27.25 9.06 -3.02
N SER A 189 -26.07 9.66 -3.20
CA SER A 189 -24.80 8.94 -3.34
C SER A 189 -24.10 8.67 -2.01
N GLY A 190 -24.71 9.03 -0.87
CA GLY A 190 -24.14 8.86 0.46
C GLY A 190 -22.97 9.81 0.77
N GLY A 191 -22.87 10.94 0.05
CA GLY A 191 -21.79 11.92 0.23
C GLY A 191 -22.15 13.12 1.12
N LEU A 192 -21.11 13.84 1.54
CA LEU A 192 -21.23 15.11 2.26
C LEU A 192 -21.15 16.28 1.28
N TYR A 193 -22.26 17.03 1.14
CA TYR A 193 -22.35 18.17 0.25
C TYR A 193 -21.63 19.39 0.85
N GLN A 194 -20.75 20.01 0.06
CA GLN A 194 -19.84 21.07 0.53
C GLN A 194 -20.38 22.48 0.26
N GLY A 195 -21.59 22.58 -0.31
CA GLY A 195 -22.29 23.82 -0.62
C GLY A 195 -22.23 24.19 -2.10
N ASP A 196 -23.19 24.99 -2.53
CA ASP A 196 -23.35 25.41 -3.92
C ASP A 196 -22.08 26.13 -4.43
N LEU A 197 -21.73 25.89 -5.71
CA LEU A 197 -20.58 26.45 -6.42
C LEU A 197 -19.19 26.13 -5.84
N THR A 198 -19.12 25.21 -4.88
CA THR A 198 -17.85 24.60 -4.52
C THR A 198 -17.42 23.61 -5.61
N THR A 199 -16.11 23.46 -5.82
CA THR A 199 -15.56 22.49 -6.77
C THR A 199 -14.70 21.48 -6.04
N CYS A 200 -14.56 20.28 -6.62
CA CYS A 200 -13.67 19.25 -6.07
C CYS A 200 -12.19 19.63 -6.05
N GLN A 201 -11.81 20.72 -6.72
CA GLN A 201 -10.44 21.25 -6.64
C GLN A 201 -10.25 22.22 -5.47
N THR A 202 -11.33 22.81 -4.95
CA THR A 202 -11.27 23.84 -3.91
C THR A 202 -11.74 23.34 -2.56
N VAL A 203 -12.27 22.12 -2.48
CA VAL A 203 -12.70 21.49 -1.24
C VAL A 203 -11.75 20.35 -0.90
N ASP A 204 -11.27 20.35 0.34
CA ASP A 204 -10.52 19.25 0.91
C ASP A 204 -11.51 18.22 1.45
N CYS A 205 -11.69 17.12 0.71
CA CYS A 205 -12.57 16.05 1.16
C CYS A 205 -11.85 15.26 2.27
N PRO A 206 -12.45 15.14 3.48
CA PRO A 206 -11.81 14.39 4.54
C PRO A 206 -11.65 12.93 4.10
N GLU A 207 -10.40 12.48 4.08
CA GLU A 207 -10.05 11.11 3.72
C GLU A 207 -10.70 10.16 4.75
N PRO A 208 -11.40 9.09 4.30
CA PRO A 208 -12.03 8.16 5.23
C PRO A 208 -10.99 7.51 6.13
N LYS A 209 -11.25 7.57 7.43
CA LYS A 209 -10.48 6.84 8.43
C LYS A 209 -11.03 5.44 8.61
N GLY A 210 -10.15 4.56 9.03
CA GLY A 210 -10.43 3.18 9.36
C GLY A 210 -9.51 2.70 10.48
N ALA A 211 -9.78 1.51 10.99
CA ALA A 211 -8.92 0.84 11.95
C ALA A 211 -7.56 0.52 11.31
N CYS A 212 -6.50 0.87 12.01
CA CYS A 212 -5.13 0.56 11.66
C CYS A 212 -4.51 -0.20 12.82
N CYS A 213 -4.16 -1.48 12.60
CA CYS A 213 -3.46 -2.28 13.59
C CYS A 213 -1.96 -2.01 13.48
N LEU A 214 -1.37 -1.46 14.53
CA LEU A 214 0.07 -1.26 14.63
C LEU A 214 0.75 -2.55 15.10
N THR A 215 2.06 -2.65 14.87
CA THR A 215 2.87 -3.83 15.21
C THR A 215 3.00 -4.09 16.71
N ASP A 216 2.59 -3.15 17.57
CA ASP A 216 2.56 -3.30 19.02
C ASP A 216 1.20 -3.75 19.57
N GLY A 217 0.28 -4.15 18.69
CA GLY A 217 -1.09 -4.55 19.02
C GLY A 217 -2.08 -3.39 19.09
N THR A 218 -1.60 -2.14 19.11
CA THR A 218 -2.48 -0.97 19.26
C THR A 218 -3.30 -0.74 17.99
N CYS A 219 -4.62 -0.60 18.13
CA CYS A 219 -5.47 -0.08 17.07
C CYS A 219 -5.58 1.46 17.12
N VAL A 220 -5.32 2.12 15.99
CA VAL A 220 -5.55 3.57 15.81
C VAL A 220 -6.50 3.85 14.64
N SER A 221 -7.35 4.88 14.78
CA SER A 221 -8.22 5.33 13.69
C SER A 221 -7.53 6.41 12.86
N THR A 222 -7.06 6.05 11.67
CA THR A 222 -6.21 6.91 10.81
C THR A 222 -6.52 6.65 9.33
N THR A 223 -5.91 7.35 8.37
CA THR A 223 -6.11 7.07 6.94
C THR A 223 -5.22 5.91 6.47
N ALA A 224 -5.54 5.30 5.32
CA ALA A 224 -4.74 4.18 4.80
C ALA A 224 -3.25 4.54 4.60
N VAL A 225 -2.98 5.77 4.16
CA VAL A 225 -1.61 6.27 3.95
C VAL A 225 -0.88 6.47 5.28
N GLU A 226 -1.54 7.09 6.26
CA GLU A 226 -0.98 7.28 7.59
C GLU A 226 -0.72 5.94 8.29
N CYS A 227 -1.60 4.95 8.07
CA CYS A 227 -1.44 3.61 8.61
C CYS A 227 -0.19 2.90 8.04
N ALA A 228 0.00 2.97 6.72
CA ALA A 228 1.18 2.42 6.07
C ALA A 228 2.48 3.13 6.52
N ILE A 229 2.44 4.46 6.69
CA ILE A 229 3.58 5.23 7.23
C ILE A 229 3.91 4.81 8.67
N ALA A 230 2.89 4.50 9.47
CA ALA A 230 3.05 3.99 10.83
C ALA A 230 3.49 2.52 10.91
N GLY A 231 3.66 1.84 9.77
CA GLY A 231 4.02 0.42 9.70
C GLY A 231 2.89 -0.52 10.13
N GLY A 232 1.64 -0.05 10.15
CA GLY A 232 0.46 -0.84 10.52
C GLY A 232 -0.31 -1.40 9.33
N VAL A 233 -1.24 -2.30 9.62
CA VAL A 233 -2.15 -2.93 8.65
C VAL A 233 -3.52 -2.24 8.72
N TYR A 234 -3.96 -1.68 7.59
CA TYR A 234 -5.22 -0.95 7.49
C TYR A 234 -6.37 -1.89 7.17
N GLN A 235 -7.39 -1.93 8.03
CA GLN A 235 -8.50 -2.88 7.96
C GLN A 235 -9.65 -2.43 7.05
N GLY A 236 -9.50 -1.29 6.37
CA GLY A 236 -10.48 -0.74 5.44
C GLY A 236 -11.25 0.48 5.98
N ASN A 237 -11.87 1.21 5.06
CA ASN A 237 -12.58 2.45 5.39
C ASN A 237 -13.78 2.19 6.30
N LEU A 238 -13.96 3.06 7.30
CA LEU A 238 -15.07 3.02 8.27
C LEU A 238 -15.10 1.78 9.18
N VAL A 239 -14.10 0.90 9.13
CA VAL A 239 -13.91 -0.15 10.13
C VAL A 239 -13.47 0.49 11.43
N LEU A 240 -14.15 0.19 12.54
CA LEU A 240 -13.85 0.77 13.85
C LEU A 240 -12.83 -0.08 14.59
N CYS A 241 -11.93 0.57 15.34
CA CYS A 241 -10.98 -0.14 16.20
C CYS A 241 -11.64 -0.99 17.29
N ALA A 242 -12.91 -0.75 17.62
CA ALA A 242 -13.65 -1.59 18.57
C ALA A 242 -14.14 -2.91 17.96
N ASP A 243 -14.16 -3.00 16.62
CA ASP A 243 -14.63 -4.15 15.86
C ASP A 243 -13.47 -4.97 15.27
N VAL A 244 -12.23 -4.57 15.55
CA VAL A 244 -10.99 -5.20 15.08
C VAL A 244 -10.19 -5.60 16.30
N ASP A 245 -9.81 -6.88 16.33
CA ASP A 245 -8.84 -7.37 17.30
C ASP A 245 -7.43 -7.20 16.72
N CYS A 246 -6.70 -6.19 17.20
CA CYS A 246 -5.32 -5.94 16.77
C CYS A 246 -4.30 -6.63 17.69
N ASP A 247 -4.76 -7.29 18.77
CA ASP A 247 -3.90 -7.83 19.82
C ASP A 247 -3.47 -9.29 19.57
N VAL A 248 -3.98 -9.96 18.54
CA VAL A 248 -3.71 -11.39 18.32
C VAL A 248 -3.12 -11.70 16.95
N VAL A 249 -1.81 -11.91 16.94
CA VAL A 249 -1.08 -12.60 15.87
C VAL A 249 -0.64 -13.96 16.38
N GLY A 250 -0.45 -14.90 15.47
CA GLY A 250 -0.08 -16.27 15.79
C GLY A 250 0.79 -16.86 14.71
N GLY A 251 1.41 -18.00 15.01
CA GLY A 251 2.17 -18.78 14.05
C GLY A 251 1.26 -19.26 12.92
N CYS A 252 1.63 -18.95 11.68
CA CYS A 252 0.97 -19.44 10.50
C CYS A 252 1.86 -20.44 9.77
N CYS A 253 1.39 -21.67 9.65
CA CYS A 253 2.09 -22.78 9.03
C CYS A 253 1.76 -22.90 7.54
N PHE A 254 2.78 -23.04 6.70
CA PHE A 254 2.65 -23.30 5.27
C PHE A 254 3.33 -24.61 4.90
N CYS A 255 2.94 -25.21 3.77
CA CYS A 255 3.49 -26.50 3.37
C CYS A 255 4.92 -26.47 2.85
N ASP A 256 5.25 -25.46 2.05
CA ASP A 256 6.59 -25.32 1.45
C ASP A 256 7.25 -24.00 1.85
N ALA A 257 6.71 -23.32 2.86
CA ALA A 257 7.21 -22.04 3.34
C ALA A 257 7.39 -22.07 4.86
N PRO A 258 8.35 -21.30 5.40
CA PRO A 258 8.56 -21.23 6.84
C PRO A 258 7.30 -20.73 7.54
N CYS A 259 7.11 -21.14 8.79
CA CYS A 259 6.11 -20.51 9.63
C CYS A 259 6.37 -19.00 9.70
N THR A 260 5.31 -18.20 9.62
CA THR A 260 5.41 -16.74 9.82
C THR A 260 4.37 -16.26 10.82
N ILE A 261 4.72 -15.22 11.59
CA ILE A 261 3.78 -14.57 12.50
C ILE A 261 2.91 -13.62 11.67
N MET A 262 1.61 -13.89 11.64
CA MET A 262 0.63 -13.06 10.93
C MET A 262 -0.74 -13.18 11.58
N PHE A 263 -1.70 -12.38 11.11
CA PHE A 263 -3.09 -12.48 11.54
C PHE A 263 -3.74 -13.76 10.98
N GLU A 264 -4.72 -14.31 11.71
CA GLU A 264 -5.49 -15.50 11.28
C GLU A 264 -6.09 -15.32 9.87
N ALA A 265 -6.65 -14.13 9.58
CA ALA A 265 -7.25 -13.83 8.29
C ALA A 265 -6.23 -13.84 7.13
N ASP A 266 -5.02 -13.33 7.38
CA ASP A 266 -3.93 -13.35 6.40
C ASP A 266 -3.39 -14.78 6.23
N CYS A 267 -3.28 -15.53 7.32
CA CYS A 267 -2.85 -16.91 7.33
C CYS A 267 -3.76 -17.80 6.48
N THR A 268 -5.07 -17.72 6.74
CA THR A 268 -6.08 -18.47 5.99
C THR A 268 -6.15 -18.03 4.53
N THR A 269 -6.02 -16.73 4.24
CA THR A 269 -5.98 -16.20 2.87
C THR A 269 -4.76 -16.68 2.09
N ALA A 270 -3.61 -16.79 2.76
CA ALA A 270 -2.37 -17.32 2.20
C ALA A 270 -2.35 -18.86 2.09
N GLY A 271 -3.44 -19.54 2.48
CA GLY A 271 -3.55 -21.00 2.45
C GLY A 271 -2.76 -21.71 3.55
N GLY A 272 -2.40 -20.99 4.61
CA GLY A 272 -1.72 -21.53 5.79
C GLY A 272 -2.69 -21.97 6.90
N GLU A 273 -2.19 -22.80 7.81
CA GLU A 273 -2.88 -23.23 9.02
C GLU A 273 -2.45 -22.35 10.21
N TYR A 274 -3.40 -21.67 10.82
CA TYR A 274 -3.14 -20.79 11.96
C TYR A 274 -3.09 -21.59 13.25
N LEU A 275 -1.99 -21.48 13.98
CA LEU A 275 -1.74 -22.25 15.22
C LEU A 275 -2.53 -21.73 16.43
N GLY A 276 -3.15 -20.56 16.30
CA GLY A 276 -3.90 -19.89 17.35
C GLY A 276 -3.20 -18.62 17.83
N ASP A 277 -3.93 -17.84 18.62
CA ASP A 277 -3.44 -16.54 19.12
C ASP A 277 -2.25 -16.70 20.07
N ASP A 278 -1.31 -15.75 20.01
CA ASP A 278 -0.07 -15.72 20.83
C ASP A 278 0.83 -16.96 20.67
N THR A 279 0.63 -17.74 19.61
CA THR A 279 1.55 -18.80 19.22
C THR A 279 2.70 -18.21 18.41
N ASP A 280 3.90 -18.73 18.59
CA ASP A 280 5.07 -18.30 17.83
C ASP A 280 5.35 -19.26 16.65
N CYS A 281 6.42 -18.96 15.91
CA CYS A 281 6.94 -19.81 14.84
C CYS A 281 8.19 -20.60 15.26
N MET A 282 8.58 -20.56 16.55
CA MET A 282 9.75 -21.25 17.12
C MET A 282 9.73 -21.26 18.67
N THR A 283 10.04 -22.33 19.42
CA THR A 283 10.40 -23.74 19.13
C THR A 283 10.39 -24.59 20.42
N ASP A 284 10.20 -25.90 20.25
CA ASP A 284 10.80 -26.90 21.15
C ASP A 284 12.28 -27.10 20.74
N SER A 285 13.21 -26.86 21.66
CA SER A 285 14.65 -27.05 21.43
C SER A 285 15.10 -28.43 21.90
N TYR A 286 15.88 -29.12 21.06
CA TYR A 286 16.41 -30.45 21.33
C TYR A 286 17.93 -30.47 21.21
N ALA A 287 18.56 -31.25 22.08
CA ALA A 287 19.99 -31.56 22.02
C ALA A 287 20.14 -33.07 22.13
N MET A 288 20.52 -33.71 21.01
CA MET A 288 20.66 -35.16 20.94
C MET A 288 22.08 -35.55 21.34
N ASP A 289 22.23 -36.02 22.58
CA ASP A 289 23.47 -36.57 23.16
C ASP A 289 23.60 -38.10 22.95
N PHE A 290 22.62 -38.68 22.24
CA PHE A 290 22.51 -40.10 21.89
C PHE A 290 22.61 -41.07 23.09
N SER A 291 22.38 -40.60 24.31
CA SER A 291 22.23 -41.45 25.50
C SER A 291 20.87 -42.19 25.50
N THR A 292 19.88 -41.61 24.84
CA THR A 292 18.56 -42.18 24.55
C THR A 292 18.20 -41.97 23.08
N GLU A 293 17.17 -42.68 22.62
CA GLU A 293 16.49 -42.37 21.36
C GLU A 293 15.80 -40.99 21.40
N ASP A 294 15.15 -40.61 20.30
CA ASP A 294 14.42 -39.34 20.15
C ASP A 294 13.06 -39.31 20.86
N ASP A 295 12.70 -40.40 21.54
CA ASP A 295 11.62 -40.45 22.53
C ASP A 295 12.05 -39.98 23.94
N PHE A 296 13.36 -39.74 24.15
CA PHE A 296 14.00 -39.38 25.42
C PHE A 296 13.77 -40.36 26.59
N LEU A 297 13.32 -41.57 26.29
CA LEU A 297 12.96 -42.60 27.28
C LEU A 297 13.75 -43.89 27.08
N THR A 298 13.99 -44.27 25.83
CA THR A 298 14.62 -45.54 25.46
C THR A 298 16.15 -45.38 25.45
N PRO A 299 16.90 -46.00 26.40
CA PRO A 299 18.34 -45.82 26.47
C PRO A 299 19.07 -46.54 25.34
N LEU A 300 20.08 -45.88 24.78
CA LEU A 300 20.97 -46.45 23.77
C LEU A 300 22.21 -47.07 24.43
N VAL A 301 22.65 -48.20 23.89
CA VAL A 301 23.82 -48.93 24.41
C VAL A 301 24.98 -48.93 23.43
N ASN A 302 26.20 -49.01 23.96
CA ASN A 302 27.41 -49.13 23.15
C ASN A 302 27.30 -50.25 22.11
N GLY A 303 27.64 -49.94 20.86
CA GLY A 303 27.59 -50.83 19.72
C GLY A 303 26.20 -51.06 19.15
N GLN A 304 25.14 -50.44 19.69
CA GLN A 304 23.80 -50.62 19.15
C GLN A 304 23.73 -50.11 17.70
N PHE A 305 23.29 -50.98 16.79
CA PHE A 305 22.94 -50.63 15.43
C PHE A 305 21.66 -49.79 15.42
N VAL A 306 21.69 -48.67 14.71
CA VAL A 306 20.53 -47.81 14.50
C VAL A 306 19.78 -48.31 13.27
N GLU A 307 18.78 -49.15 13.49
CA GLU A 307 17.95 -49.72 12.43
C GLU A 307 16.94 -48.68 11.91
N GLU A 308 16.98 -48.45 10.60
CA GLU A 308 16.10 -47.50 9.92
C GLU A 308 14.62 -47.82 10.18
N GLY A 309 13.86 -46.82 10.63
CA GLY A 309 12.44 -46.95 10.92
C GLY A 309 12.11 -47.70 12.22
N VAL A 310 13.12 -48.10 13.00
CA VAL A 310 12.95 -48.72 14.32
C VAL A 310 13.47 -47.83 15.44
N ALA A 311 14.67 -47.27 15.29
CA ALA A 311 15.24 -46.30 16.23
C ALA A 311 15.34 -44.93 15.56
N PHE A 312 15.08 -43.86 16.32
CA PHE A 312 14.92 -42.50 15.81
C PHE A 312 13.79 -42.40 14.77
N GLY A 313 12.56 -42.19 15.23
CA GLY A 313 11.37 -42.16 14.38
C GLY A 313 10.30 -41.15 14.81
N GLU A 314 10.53 -40.40 15.88
CA GLU A 314 9.61 -39.38 16.38
C GLU A 314 9.99 -37.98 15.87
N LEU A 315 11.27 -37.60 15.97
CA LEU A 315 11.77 -36.28 15.56
C LEU A 315 12.42 -36.32 14.18
N PHE A 316 13.21 -37.35 13.91
CA PHE A 316 13.92 -37.55 12.64
C PHE A 316 14.19 -39.03 12.42
N SER A 317 14.31 -39.43 11.15
CA SER A 317 14.86 -40.73 10.79
C SER A 317 16.34 -40.64 10.45
N LEU A 318 17.08 -41.71 10.72
CA LEU A 318 18.52 -41.77 10.49
C LEU A 318 18.87 -42.87 9.47
N THR A 319 19.66 -42.50 8.46
CA THR A 319 20.18 -43.44 7.46
C THR A 319 21.64 -43.16 7.17
N SER A 320 22.30 -44.06 6.44
CA SER A 320 23.65 -43.83 5.93
C SER A 320 23.83 -44.29 4.49
N THR A 321 24.87 -43.75 3.85
CA THR A 321 25.34 -44.18 2.52
C THR A 321 26.85 -44.37 2.54
N GLY A 322 27.40 -45.10 1.57
CA GLY A 322 28.83 -45.39 1.46
C GLY A 322 29.15 -46.82 1.91
N ALA A 323 30.45 -47.15 1.92
CA ALA A 323 30.92 -48.48 2.28
C ALA A 323 30.99 -48.65 3.80
N ASN A 324 29.86 -48.69 4.49
CA ASN A 324 29.75 -48.93 5.95
C ASN A 324 28.64 -49.95 6.24
N LEU A 325 28.54 -50.42 7.49
CA LEU A 325 27.46 -51.30 7.96
C LEU A 325 26.26 -50.56 8.56
N GLY A 326 26.13 -49.26 8.28
CA GLY A 326 25.11 -48.40 8.83
C GLY A 326 25.58 -47.59 10.04
N VAL A 327 24.64 -46.90 10.68
CA VAL A 327 24.94 -46.08 11.86
C VAL A 327 24.95 -46.96 13.12
N ALA A 328 25.95 -46.76 13.97
CA ALA A 328 26.03 -47.40 15.27
C ALA A 328 26.33 -46.41 16.39
N VAL A 329 25.91 -46.76 17.60
CA VAL A 329 26.20 -46.02 18.82
C VAL A 329 27.58 -46.43 19.34
N PHE A 330 28.40 -45.46 19.73
CA PHE A 330 29.72 -45.66 20.30
C PHE A 330 29.84 -44.96 21.66
N ASP A 331 30.17 -45.70 22.72
CA ASP A 331 30.47 -45.13 24.03
C ASP A 331 31.89 -44.52 24.03
N THR A 332 31.94 -43.20 24.07
CA THR A 332 33.15 -42.37 24.05
C THR A 332 33.83 -42.28 25.43
N THR A 333 33.33 -42.96 26.47
CA THR A 333 33.88 -42.86 27.83
C THR A 333 35.36 -43.23 27.88
N MET A 334 36.22 -42.28 28.29
CA MET A 334 37.64 -42.52 28.52
C MET A 334 37.88 -43.65 29.53
N GLY A 335 38.57 -44.72 29.09
CA GLY A 335 38.80 -45.90 29.92
C GLY A 335 37.58 -46.81 30.08
N GLY A 336 36.51 -46.58 29.31
CA GLY A 336 35.27 -47.34 29.30
C GLY A 336 35.35 -48.64 28.50
N VAL A 337 34.19 -49.12 28.03
CA VAL A 337 34.05 -50.45 27.39
C VAL A 337 34.82 -50.58 26.07
N ASN A 338 35.04 -49.47 25.37
CA ASN A 338 35.81 -49.43 24.12
C ASN A 338 37.31 -49.14 24.36
N SER A 339 37.76 -49.03 25.62
CA SER A 339 39.17 -48.80 25.93
C SER A 339 40.04 -50.00 25.55
N GLY A 340 41.05 -49.76 24.70
CA GLY A 340 41.88 -50.82 24.11
C GLY A 340 41.22 -51.51 22.91
N GLY A 341 40.08 -50.99 22.45
CA GLY A 341 39.47 -51.28 21.17
C GLY A 341 40.22 -50.65 19.99
N PRO A 342 39.63 -50.72 18.79
CA PRO A 342 40.31 -50.35 17.56
C PRO A 342 40.48 -48.84 17.36
N ASP A 343 39.60 -47.98 17.90
CA ASP A 343 39.63 -46.51 17.70
C ASP A 343 39.70 -45.75 19.05
N PRO A 344 40.92 -45.53 19.59
CA PRO A 344 41.11 -44.85 20.86
C PRO A 344 40.86 -43.34 20.81
N ASP A 345 40.86 -42.74 19.62
CA ASP A 345 40.63 -41.33 19.32
C ASP A 345 39.17 -40.90 19.45
N LEU A 346 38.22 -41.85 19.35
CA LEU A 346 36.81 -41.61 19.68
C LEU A 346 36.53 -41.50 21.19
N LEU A 347 37.49 -41.80 22.06
CA LEU A 347 37.29 -41.82 23.52
C LEU A 347 37.37 -40.42 24.15
N VAL A 348 36.47 -39.53 23.76
CA VAL A 348 36.45 -38.11 24.16
C VAL A 348 35.65 -37.79 25.43
N GLY A 349 34.88 -38.76 25.95
CA GLY A 349 34.16 -38.64 27.22
C GLY A 349 32.87 -37.83 27.16
N LEU A 350 32.19 -37.81 26.02
CA LEU A 350 30.89 -37.15 25.84
C LEU A 350 29.68 -38.07 26.16
N GLY A 351 29.92 -39.36 26.37
CA GLY A 351 28.85 -40.35 26.49
C GLY A 351 28.73 -41.15 25.21
N ASN A 352 27.51 -41.34 24.71
CA ASN A 352 27.30 -42.02 23.44
C ASN A 352 27.48 -41.04 22.28
N ALA A 353 28.07 -41.49 21.19
CA ALA A 353 28.14 -40.76 19.92
C ALA A 353 27.68 -41.67 18.77
N LEU A 354 27.39 -41.10 17.62
CA LEU A 354 27.06 -41.85 16.41
C LEU A 354 28.27 -41.96 15.49
N ILE A 355 28.55 -43.18 15.05
CA ILE A 355 29.58 -43.52 14.07
C ILE A 355 28.96 -44.16 12.84
N LEU A 356 29.65 -44.08 11.71
CA LEU A 356 29.41 -45.00 10.59
C LEU A 356 30.19 -46.27 10.86
N GLN A 357 29.51 -47.39 11.10
CA GLN A 357 30.15 -48.62 11.55
C GLN A 357 31.00 -49.25 10.44
N SER A 358 32.25 -49.57 10.76
CA SER A 358 33.18 -50.22 9.85
C SER A 358 32.77 -51.64 9.47
N GLN A 359 33.08 -52.01 8.23
CA GLN A 359 32.96 -53.38 7.71
C GLN A 359 34.05 -54.34 8.24
N ASP A 360 35.12 -53.83 8.84
CA ASP A 360 36.25 -54.63 9.30
C ASP A 360 35.96 -55.30 10.66
N ASN A 361 35.92 -56.63 10.66
CA ASN A 361 35.66 -57.49 11.83
C ASN A 361 34.31 -57.24 12.56
N PRO A 362 33.16 -57.38 11.86
CA PRO A 362 31.86 -56.89 12.32
C PRO A 362 31.13 -57.88 13.24
N ALA A 363 31.75 -58.27 14.35
CA ALA A 363 31.13 -59.19 15.30
C ALA A 363 29.88 -58.54 15.94
N MET A 364 28.72 -59.15 15.76
CA MET A 364 27.44 -58.71 16.34
C MET A 364 26.83 -59.76 17.26
N SER A 365 26.18 -59.29 18.31
CA SER A 365 25.31 -60.08 19.21
C SER A 365 23.92 -59.46 19.23
N GLY A 366 23.00 -59.99 18.42
CA GLY A 366 21.72 -59.34 18.18
C GLY A 366 21.91 -58.10 17.30
N ASN A 367 21.38 -56.96 17.72
CA ASN A 367 21.56 -55.65 17.06
C ASN A 367 22.73 -54.84 17.65
N VAL A 368 23.67 -55.48 18.34
CA VAL A 368 24.79 -54.79 19.00
C VAL A 368 26.13 -55.32 18.47
N PHE A 369 26.92 -54.43 17.89
CA PHE A 369 28.33 -54.67 17.56
C PHE A 369 29.14 -54.81 18.84
N THR A 370 29.87 -55.92 18.97
CA THR A 370 30.68 -56.19 20.17
C THR A 370 32.03 -55.48 20.15
N THR A 371 32.44 -55.00 18.98
CA THR A 371 33.64 -54.22 18.74
C THR A 371 33.28 -53.09 17.78
N PRO A 372 32.50 -52.09 18.23
CA PRO A 372 32.16 -50.95 17.39
C PRO A 372 33.43 -50.19 17.00
N ASN A 373 33.45 -49.72 15.76
CA ASN A 373 34.58 -49.07 15.11
C ASN A 373 34.02 -48.25 13.96
N ASP A 374 34.53 -47.05 13.77
CA ASP A 374 34.10 -46.14 12.72
C ASP A 374 34.83 -46.36 11.39
N GLU A 375 34.10 -46.17 10.29
CA GLU A 375 34.53 -46.53 8.95
C GLU A 375 35.65 -45.61 8.44
N ALA A 376 36.73 -46.22 7.93
CA ALA A 376 37.88 -45.51 7.38
C ALA A 376 37.65 -45.05 5.93
N ASP A 377 36.71 -45.67 5.22
CA ASP A 377 36.27 -45.28 3.88
C ASP A 377 35.18 -44.18 3.93
N PRO A 378 35.07 -43.33 2.88
CA PRO A 378 34.08 -42.26 2.87
C PRO A 378 32.64 -42.74 3.01
N GLY A 379 31.88 -42.09 3.89
CA GLY A 379 30.47 -42.37 4.12
C GLY A 379 29.69 -41.13 4.50
N THR A 380 28.36 -41.22 4.50
CA THR A 380 27.49 -40.10 4.89
C THR A 380 26.40 -40.58 5.81
N MET A 381 26.26 -39.91 6.96
CA MET A 381 25.14 -40.03 7.87
C MET A 381 24.09 -38.98 7.50
N ILE A 382 22.82 -39.37 7.44
CA ILE A 382 21.72 -38.52 6.98
C ILE A 382 20.62 -38.52 8.03
N PHE A 383 20.45 -37.36 8.68
CA PHE A 383 19.31 -37.06 9.54
C PHE A 383 18.20 -36.48 8.66
N THR A 384 17.02 -37.08 8.69
CA THR A 384 15.85 -36.60 7.95
C THR A 384 14.78 -36.15 8.94
N PHE A 385 14.64 -34.83 9.10
CA PHE A 385 13.71 -34.25 10.05
C PHE A 385 12.26 -34.38 9.56
N HIS A 386 11.40 -34.90 10.42
CA HIS A 386 9.97 -35.03 10.09
C HIS A 386 9.28 -33.66 10.01
N ARG A 387 9.77 -32.68 10.77
CA ARG A 387 9.32 -31.27 10.76
C ARG A 387 10.41 -30.36 10.21
N ALA A 388 10.06 -29.12 9.87
CA ALA A 388 11.06 -28.12 9.50
C ALA A 388 12.00 -27.88 10.69
N ALA A 389 13.30 -28.04 10.48
CA ALA A 389 14.30 -27.86 11.52
C ALA A 389 15.15 -26.62 11.28
N THR A 390 15.58 -25.98 12.36
CA THR A 390 16.75 -25.09 12.38
C THR A 390 17.85 -25.82 13.10
N VAL A 391 18.85 -26.31 12.36
CA VAL A 391 19.99 -27.02 12.97
C VAL A 391 21.01 -26.00 13.43
N LEU A 392 21.33 -26.01 14.72
CA LEU A 392 22.13 -24.97 15.36
C LEU A 392 23.60 -25.36 15.45
N SER A 393 23.88 -26.59 15.86
CA SER A 393 25.25 -27.08 16.01
C SER A 393 25.30 -28.60 16.07
N LEU A 394 26.51 -29.15 15.92
CA LEU A 394 26.85 -30.51 16.33
C LEU A 394 28.30 -30.58 16.78
N ASP A 395 28.63 -31.58 17.58
CA ASP A 395 30.00 -31.93 17.91
C ASP A 395 30.54 -32.92 16.87
N LEU A 396 31.73 -32.62 16.36
CA LEU A 396 32.49 -33.50 15.47
C LEU A 396 33.67 -34.09 16.25
N ILE A 397 33.87 -35.40 16.12
CA ILE A 397 34.89 -36.16 16.83
C ILE A 397 35.82 -36.81 15.80
N ASP A 398 37.10 -36.93 16.15
CA ASP A 398 38.14 -37.59 15.34
C ASP A 398 38.36 -37.02 13.92
N LEU A 399 38.37 -35.69 13.79
CA LEU A 399 38.86 -34.99 12.60
C LEU A 399 40.28 -34.47 12.82
N CYS A 400 41.15 -35.32 13.35
CA CYS A 400 42.51 -34.97 13.70
C CYS A 400 43.47 -35.12 12.50
N PRO A 401 44.74 -34.67 12.58
CA PRO A 401 45.70 -34.87 11.48
C PRO A 401 46.34 -36.27 11.53
N GLY A 402 45.98 -37.16 10.58
CA GLY A 402 46.51 -38.51 10.46
C GLY A 402 47.02 -38.89 9.06
N PRO A 403 47.44 -40.16 8.85
CA PRO A 403 47.82 -40.66 7.53
C PRO A 403 46.59 -40.82 6.63
N GLY A 404 46.14 -39.73 6.01
CA GLY A 404 44.94 -39.66 5.17
C GLY A 404 44.26 -38.30 5.29
N GLU A 405 43.21 -38.05 4.51
CA GLU A 405 42.36 -36.87 4.68
C GLU A 405 41.24 -37.19 5.69
N GLN A 406 41.44 -36.87 6.97
CA GLN A 406 40.44 -37.04 8.06
C GLN A 406 39.55 -35.79 8.20
N GLY A 407 38.79 -35.49 7.15
CA GLY A 407 37.88 -34.34 7.11
C GLY A 407 36.41 -34.74 7.04
N ALA A 408 35.53 -33.76 7.16
CA ALA A 408 34.10 -33.92 6.98
C ALA A 408 33.51 -32.80 6.11
N THR A 409 32.34 -33.07 5.54
CA THR A 409 31.46 -32.05 4.97
C THR A 409 30.10 -32.16 5.64
N VAL A 410 29.69 -31.11 6.33
CA VAL A 410 28.35 -31.01 6.92
C VAL A 410 27.47 -30.17 6.02
N THR A 411 26.38 -30.75 5.51
CA THR A 411 25.46 -30.07 4.59
C THR A 411 24.06 -30.03 5.18
N LEU A 412 23.52 -28.83 5.33
CA LEU A 412 22.10 -28.60 5.55
C LEU A 412 21.41 -28.51 4.19
N VAL A 413 20.31 -29.25 4.03
CA VAL A 413 19.46 -29.21 2.85
C VAL A 413 18.08 -28.74 3.29
N ASP A 414 17.66 -27.58 2.80
CA ASP A 414 16.29 -27.11 3.05
C ASP A 414 15.27 -27.92 2.25
N ARG A 415 13.99 -27.76 2.59
CA ARG A 415 12.90 -28.49 1.89
C ARG A 415 12.74 -28.08 0.42
N ALA A 416 13.32 -26.96 0.00
CA ALA A 416 13.40 -26.56 -1.40
C ALA A 416 14.60 -27.20 -2.12
N GLY A 417 15.42 -27.99 -1.42
CA GLY A 417 16.60 -28.66 -1.95
C GLY A 417 17.85 -27.77 -2.03
N LEU A 418 17.79 -26.53 -1.56
CA LEU A 418 18.94 -25.62 -1.51
C LEU A 418 19.82 -25.96 -0.31
N THR A 419 21.11 -25.62 -0.42
CA THR A 419 22.11 -26.09 0.53
C THR A 419 22.94 -25.01 1.19
N ARG A 420 23.28 -25.27 2.45
CA ARG A 420 24.40 -24.65 3.16
C ARG A 420 25.38 -25.76 3.54
N ALA A 421 26.62 -25.65 3.09
CA ALA A 421 27.64 -26.67 3.28
C ALA A 421 28.86 -26.12 4.02
N TYR A 422 29.33 -26.88 5.01
CA TYR A 422 30.52 -26.63 5.80
C TYR A 422 31.60 -27.64 5.43
N THR A 423 32.72 -27.16 4.91
CA THR A 423 33.92 -27.97 4.72
C THR A 423 34.75 -27.94 5.99
N VAL A 424 34.90 -29.09 6.64
CA VAL A 424 35.62 -29.27 7.90
C VAL A 424 36.91 -30.05 7.61
N PRO A 425 38.08 -29.40 7.59
CA PRO A 425 39.33 -30.06 7.22
C PRO A 425 39.87 -30.95 8.36
N ALA A 426 40.80 -31.84 8.00
CA ALA A 426 41.62 -32.54 8.99
C ALA A 426 42.40 -31.54 9.87
N GLY A 427 42.49 -31.84 11.16
CA GLY A 427 42.99 -30.92 12.18
C GLY A 427 41.96 -29.92 12.69
N PHE A 428 40.67 -30.14 12.43
CA PHE A 428 39.62 -29.39 13.11
C PHE A 428 39.57 -29.79 14.60
N THR A 429 39.63 -31.09 14.89
CA THR A 429 39.79 -31.61 16.26
C THR A 429 41.25 -31.95 16.56
N ARG A 430 41.58 -32.14 17.84
CA ARG A 430 42.89 -32.66 18.25
C ARG A 430 42.92 -34.18 18.26
N ASP A 431 44.10 -34.72 18.04
CA ASP A 431 44.37 -36.13 18.36
C ASP A 431 44.52 -36.27 19.88
N ILE A 432 43.55 -36.94 20.51
CA ILE A 432 43.53 -37.16 21.96
C ILE A 432 44.67 -38.07 22.43
N ALA A 433 45.16 -38.97 21.57
CA ALA A 433 46.25 -39.89 21.87
C ALA A 433 47.62 -39.19 21.88
N SER A 434 47.77 -38.05 21.19
CA SER A 434 49.06 -37.35 21.06
C SER A 434 49.11 -35.89 21.54
N GLN A 435 47.99 -35.15 21.64
CA GLN A 435 48.00 -33.68 21.81
C GLN A 435 47.26 -33.12 23.04
N GLY A 436 46.60 -33.95 23.86
CA GLY A 436 45.92 -33.49 25.08
C GLY A 436 44.41 -33.30 24.93
N PRO A 437 43.72 -32.72 25.94
CA PRO A 437 42.31 -33.03 26.22
C PRO A 437 41.31 -32.44 25.21
N LEU A 438 40.13 -33.07 25.20
CA LEU A 438 38.90 -32.89 24.41
C LEU A 438 38.80 -33.83 23.20
N GLY A 439 39.48 -33.60 22.07
CA GLY A 439 39.45 -34.51 20.92
C GLY A 439 38.19 -34.40 20.05
N TYR A 440 37.39 -33.35 20.30
CA TYR A 440 36.18 -32.99 19.58
C TYR A 440 36.06 -31.46 19.51
N ASP A 441 35.25 -30.95 18.60
CA ASP A 441 34.88 -29.53 18.60
C ASP A 441 33.46 -29.32 18.06
N THR A 442 32.82 -28.23 18.50
CA THR A 442 31.45 -27.89 18.10
C THR A 442 31.48 -27.04 16.84
N LEU A 443 30.78 -27.50 15.80
CA LEU A 443 30.54 -26.72 14.59
C LEU A 443 29.24 -25.92 14.73
N ASP A 444 29.34 -24.59 14.70
CA ASP A 444 28.20 -23.67 14.69
C ASP A 444 27.61 -23.59 13.26
N LEU A 445 26.40 -24.11 13.09
CA LEU A 445 25.69 -24.18 11.80
C LEU A 445 24.85 -22.94 11.51
N THR A 446 24.88 -21.94 12.38
CA THR A 446 24.11 -20.68 12.23
C THR A 446 24.92 -19.59 11.53
N THR A 447 26.24 -19.75 11.43
CA THR A 447 27.16 -18.75 10.87
C THR A 447 27.89 -19.24 9.62
N LEU A 448 28.19 -18.31 8.70
CA LEU A 448 29.07 -18.57 7.55
C LEU A 448 30.53 -18.14 7.79
N SER A 449 30.82 -17.56 8.96
CA SER A 449 32.17 -17.13 9.30
C SER A 449 33.10 -18.34 9.47
N PRO A 450 34.38 -18.25 9.09
CA PRO A 450 35.34 -19.33 9.36
C PRO A 450 35.43 -19.63 10.86
N GLN A 451 35.43 -20.92 11.21
CA GLN A 451 35.42 -21.39 12.60
C GLN A 451 36.72 -22.13 12.88
N LEU A 452 37.52 -21.61 13.82
CA LEU A 452 38.78 -22.23 14.21
C LEU A 452 38.50 -23.39 15.16
N GLY A 453 38.79 -24.60 14.71
CA GLY A 453 38.74 -25.79 15.55
C GLY A 453 39.94 -25.87 16.50
N GLU A 454 39.80 -26.65 17.56
CA GLU A 454 40.83 -26.83 18.58
C GLU A 454 42.14 -27.42 18.04
N GLY A 455 42.08 -28.19 16.95
CA GLY A 455 43.23 -28.75 16.24
C GLY A 455 44.01 -27.72 15.40
N GLY A 456 43.48 -26.50 15.28
CA GLY A 456 44.13 -25.37 14.64
C GLY A 456 43.77 -25.19 13.16
N ALA A 457 43.00 -26.11 12.56
CA ALA A 457 42.41 -25.91 11.25
C ALA A 457 41.05 -25.20 11.35
N SER A 458 40.63 -24.51 10.29
CA SER A 458 39.37 -23.76 10.29
C SER A 458 38.36 -24.37 9.32
N ALA A 459 37.16 -24.64 9.80
CA ALA A 459 36.02 -24.96 8.96
C ALA A 459 35.56 -23.72 8.19
N THR A 460 35.08 -23.91 6.97
CA THR A 460 34.57 -22.84 6.09
C THR A 460 33.21 -23.22 5.54
N ALA A 461 32.33 -22.23 5.37
CA ALA A 461 30.98 -22.46 4.89
C ALA A 461 30.71 -21.78 3.54
N VAL A 462 29.85 -22.40 2.74
CA VAL A 462 29.24 -21.83 1.55
C VAL A 462 27.73 -22.06 1.59
N GLU A 463 26.98 -21.17 0.96
CA GLU A 463 25.53 -21.22 0.93
C GLU A 463 25.00 -20.86 -0.46
N GLU A 464 24.01 -21.61 -0.92
CA GLU A 464 23.27 -21.30 -2.15
C GLU A 464 22.29 -20.15 -1.91
N ILE A 465 22.19 -19.26 -2.92
CA ILE A 465 21.29 -18.11 -2.84
C ILE A 465 19.85 -18.60 -2.64
N GLY A 466 19.23 -18.16 -1.55
CA GLY A 466 17.85 -18.49 -1.22
C GLY A 466 17.68 -19.65 -0.23
N PHE A 467 18.77 -20.27 0.23
CA PHE A 467 18.72 -21.27 1.30
C PHE A 467 17.98 -20.75 2.54
N ASN A 468 17.10 -21.57 3.09
CA ASN A 468 16.32 -21.25 4.28
C ASN A 468 16.75 -22.09 5.50
N ALA A 469 17.53 -21.45 6.39
CA ALA A 469 18.07 -22.09 7.59
C ALA A 469 17.00 -22.56 8.59
N SER A 470 15.77 -22.04 8.51
CA SER A 470 14.67 -22.43 9.39
C SER A 470 13.76 -23.50 8.79
N ASN A 471 14.09 -23.98 7.59
CA ASN A 471 13.30 -24.98 6.87
C ASN A 471 14.17 -26.17 6.42
N VAL A 472 15.13 -26.57 7.26
CA VAL A 472 16.01 -27.71 6.97
C VAL A 472 15.18 -28.99 7.03
N GLY A 473 15.23 -29.78 5.95
CA GLY A 473 14.65 -31.12 5.89
C GLY A 473 15.69 -32.21 6.15
N HIS A 474 16.95 -31.96 5.80
CA HIS A 474 18.04 -32.93 6.00
C HIS A 474 19.31 -32.27 6.55
N LEU A 475 19.93 -32.93 7.53
CA LEU A 475 21.32 -32.72 7.91
C LEU A 475 22.13 -33.91 7.41
N ARG A 476 23.14 -33.65 6.57
CA ARG A 476 24.04 -34.67 6.02
C ARG A 476 25.44 -34.45 6.57
N VAL A 477 25.99 -35.44 7.25
CA VAL A 477 27.38 -35.41 7.72
C VAL A 477 28.16 -36.44 6.92
N LYS A 478 28.94 -35.95 5.96
CA LYS A 478 29.81 -36.79 5.13
C LYS A 478 31.21 -36.82 5.74
N PHE A 479 31.65 -37.98 6.16
CA PHE A 479 33.03 -38.20 6.57
C PHE A 479 33.87 -38.66 5.38
N VAL A 480 35.10 -38.17 5.29
CA VAL A 480 36.09 -38.59 4.28
C VAL A 480 36.85 -39.83 4.76
N SER A 481 36.89 -40.05 6.08
CA SER A 481 37.46 -41.22 6.75
C SER A 481 36.77 -41.42 8.10
N SER A 482 37.48 -41.98 9.09
CA SER A 482 37.05 -42.08 10.49
C SER A 482 36.52 -40.76 11.06
N GLY A 483 35.50 -40.84 11.91
CA GLY A 483 34.84 -39.73 12.56
C GLY A 483 33.50 -40.10 13.21
N ALA A 484 33.07 -39.28 14.16
CA ALA A 484 31.78 -39.42 14.84
C ALA A 484 31.05 -38.09 15.02
N VAL A 485 29.74 -38.18 15.27
CA VAL A 485 28.85 -37.05 15.58
C VAL A 485 28.26 -37.22 16.97
N ASP A 486 28.25 -36.14 17.74
CA ASP A 486 27.51 -36.05 19.00
C ASP A 486 26.81 -34.68 19.15
N ASN A 487 25.95 -34.54 20.15
CA ASN A 487 25.30 -33.29 20.56
C ASN A 487 24.69 -32.50 19.39
N VAL A 488 23.87 -33.17 18.57
CA VAL A 488 23.17 -32.49 17.47
C VAL A 488 22.08 -31.61 18.08
N VAL A 489 22.27 -30.30 18.01
CA VAL A 489 21.36 -29.29 18.57
C VAL A 489 20.51 -28.71 17.46
N PHE A 490 19.19 -28.78 17.61
CA PHE A 490 18.25 -28.24 16.65
C PHE A 490 16.95 -27.80 17.31
N ASP A 491 16.29 -26.92 16.59
CA ASP A 491 15.00 -26.35 16.90
C ASP A 491 14.00 -26.90 15.89
N LEU A 492 12.91 -27.51 16.35
CA LEU A 492 11.83 -27.94 15.46
C LEU A 492 10.75 -26.86 15.38
N GLY A 493 10.43 -26.43 14.16
CA GLY A 493 9.33 -25.51 13.91
C GLY A 493 8.00 -26.09 14.40
N PRO A 494 7.07 -25.27 14.91
CA PRO A 494 5.83 -25.71 15.57
C PRO A 494 4.91 -26.50 14.64
N CYS A 495 5.04 -26.37 13.33
CA CYS A 495 4.21 -27.04 12.33
C CYS A 495 4.45 -28.56 12.31
N PRO A 496 3.44 -29.40 12.64
CA PRO A 496 3.52 -30.84 12.46
C PRO A 496 3.52 -31.18 10.96
N SER A 497 4.18 -32.27 10.58
CA SER A 497 4.17 -32.83 9.22
C SER A 497 2.76 -33.14 8.67
N TYR A 498 1.75 -33.20 9.54
CA TYR A 498 0.34 -33.46 9.19
C TYR A 498 -0.42 -32.23 8.63
N ALA A 499 0.12 -31.01 8.74
CA ALA A 499 -0.46 -29.84 8.07
C ALA A 499 -0.38 -29.95 6.52
N CYS A 500 0.45 -30.87 6.03
CA CYS A 500 0.59 -31.18 4.61
C CYS A 500 0.14 -32.60 4.33
N GLY A 501 -1.18 -32.76 4.31
CA GLY A 501 -1.79 -34.06 4.07
C GLY A 501 -3.16 -34.02 3.42
N ALA A 502 -3.62 -32.87 2.92
CA ALA A 502 -4.93 -32.80 2.29
C ALA A 502 -4.97 -31.80 1.13
N CYS A 503 -5.41 -32.27 -0.03
CA CYS A 503 -5.99 -31.38 -1.04
C CYS A 503 -7.21 -30.70 -0.41
N CYS A 504 -7.10 -29.41 -0.13
CA CYS A 504 -8.21 -28.62 0.40
C CYS A 504 -8.94 -27.95 -0.78
N VAL A 505 -10.23 -28.23 -0.92
CA VAL A 505 -11.11 -27.53 -1.87
C VAL A 505 -11.82 -26.40 -1.11
N PRO A 506 -11.78 -25.14 -1.60
CA PRO A 506 -12.49 -24.04 -0.96
C PRO A 506 -13.99 -24.32 -0.86
N GLY A 507 -14.50 -24.53 0.37
CA GLY A 507 -15.91 -24.78 0.65
C GLY A 507 -16.29 -26.22 1.02
N GLU A 508 -15.40 -27.21 0.87
CA GLU A 508 -15.71 -28.62 1.17
C GLU A 508 -14.80 -29.30 2.21
N GLY A 509 -13.83 -28.58 2.78
CA GLY A 509 -12.93 -29.12 3.81
C GLY A 509 -11.80 -29.98 3.24
N CYS A 510 -10.88 -30.40 4.12
CA CYS A 510 -9.62 -31.06 3.77
C CYS A 510 -9.71 -32.58 3.99
N ILE A 511 -9.28 -33.40 3.01
CA ILE A 511 -9.29 -34.87 3.10
C ILE A 511 -7.87 -35.39 3.36
N THR A 512 -7.65 -36.05 4.50
CA THR A 512 -6.37 -36.65 4.87
C THR A 512 -6.24 -38.09 4.36
N GLN A 513 -5.27 -38.38 3.47
CA GLN A 513 -4.62 -39.70 3.43
C GLN A 513 -3.31 -39.68 2.64
N THR A 514 -2.32 -40.32 3.26
CA THR A 514 -0.92 -40.47 2.89
C THR A 514 -0.68 -41.05 1.48
N TRP A 515 0.28 -40.44 0.76
CA TRP A 515 0.93 -40.91 -0.49
C TRP A 515 0.09 -40.93 -1.79
N LYS A 516 -0.05 -39.78 -2.47
CA LYS A 516 -0.30 -39.69 -3.92
C LYS A 516 0.30 -38.41 -4.52
N THR A 517 1.07 -38.52 -5.61
CA THR A 517 1.48 -37.41 -6.46
C THR A 517 0.36 -37.04 -7.44
N CYS A 518 0.12 -35.74 -7.65
CA CYS A 518 -0.70 -35.24 -8.74
C CYS A 518 0.18 -35.18 -10.01
N GLU A 519 -0.09 -36.01 -11.02
CA GLU A 519 0.40 -35.77 -12.38
C GLU A 519 -0.62 -34.94 -13.15
N ASP A 520 -0.16 -33.88 -13.79
CA ASP A 520 -0.92 -33.13 -14.79
C ASP A 520 -1.07 -34.00 -16.06
N ASP A 521 -2.31 -34.37 -16.40
CA ASP A 521 -2.64 -35.01 -17.68
C ASP A 521 -2.19 -34.11 -18.85
N LEU A 522 -1.17 -34.54 -19.60
CA LEU A 522 -0.73 -33.91 -20.87
C LEU A 522 -1.52 -34.43 -22.09
N ASP A 523 -2.77 -34.84 -21.92
CA ASP A 523 -3.67 -35.18 -23.03
C ASP A 523 -4.68 -34.04 -23.25
N GLY A 524 -4.39 -33.20 -24.24
CA GLY A 524 -5.18 -32.00 -24.55
C GLY A 524 -6.57 -32.28 -25.16
N ASP A 525 -7.53 -32.73 -24.35
CA ASP A 525 -8.96 -32.77 -24.72
C ASP A 525 -9.92 -32.36 -23.56
N TYR A 526 -10.58 -31.22 -23.77
CA TYR A 526 -11.80 -30.65 -23.16
C TYR A 526 -11.98 -30.38 -21.63
N GLN A 527 -12.51 -29.17 -21.41
CA GLN A 527 -12.94 -28.46 -20.19
C GLN A 527 -13.77 -29.27 -19.17
N GLY A 528 -13.34 -29.22 -17.90
CA GLY A 528 -14.24 -29.17 -16.73
C GLY A 528 -14.20 -30.36 -15.76
N ASP A 529 -13.49 -30.16 -14.65
CA ASP A 529 -13.71 -30.69 -13.30
C ASP A 529 -13.49 -32.19 -12.96
N TYR A 530 -12.63 -32.37 -11.93
CA TYR A 530 -12.30 -33.52 -11.07
C TYR A 530 -11.46 -34.69 -11.61
N SER A 531 -10.22 -34.71 -11.11
CA SER A 531 -9.20 -35.75 -11.12
C SER A 531 -9.72 -37.11 -10.61
N ARG A 532 -9.46 -38.18 -11.35
CA ARG A 532 -9.64 -39.57 -10.88
C ARG A 532 -8.29 -40.14 -10.47
N CYS A 533 -8.17 -40.63 -9.23
CA CYS A 533 -6.95 -41.27 -8.75
C CYS A 533 -6.89 -42.76 -9.15
N ILE A 534 -5.78 -43.20 -9.74
CA ILE A 534 -5.42 -44.63 -9.94
C ILE A 534 -4.30 -44.98 -8.93
N ASP A 535 -4.17 -46.24 -8.49
CA ASP A 535 -3.07 -46.70 -7.62
C ASP A 535 -1.94 -47.41 -8.42
N MET A 536 -0.81 -47.62 -7.75
CA MET A 536 0.43 -48.18 -8.34
C MET A 536 0.37 -49.66 -8.75
N TRP A 537 -0.78 -50.34 -8.67
CA TRP A 537 -0.92 -51.72 -9.17
C TRP A 537 -1.87 -51.85 -10.37
N GLY A 538 -2.42 -50.73 -10.85
CA GLY A 538 -3.19 -50.71 -12.10
C GLY A 538 -4.53 -51.46 -12.04
N ASP A 539 -5.09 -51.69 -10.84
CA ASP A 539 -6.42 -52.29 -10.67
C ASP A 539 -7.46 -51.24 -10.26
N PRO A 540 -8.67 -51.22 -10.87
CA PRO A 540 -9.74 -50.32 -10.47
C PRO A 540 -10.41 -50.84 -9.20
N VAL A 541 -10.10 -50.25 -8.04
CA VAL A 541 -10.82 -50.54 -6.79
C VAL A 541 -12.13 -49.75 -6.74
N CYS A 542 -13.21 -50.41 -7.18
CA CYS A 542 -14.58 -50.02 -6.83
C CYS A 542 -14.83 -50.36 -5.35
N ASN A 543 -14.97 -49.36 -4.47
CA ASN A 543 -15.50 -49.59 -3.13
C ASN A 543 -17.00 -49.28 -3.07
N ASP A 544 -17.76 -50.34 -2.78
CA ASP A 544 -18.95 -50.43 -1.93
C ASP A 544 -19.90 -49.22 -1.86
N ALA A 545 -20.92 -49.25 -2.71
CA ALA A 545 -22.26 -48.76 -2.38
C ALA A 545 -23.31 -49.80 -2.81
N PRO A 546 -24.35 -50.07 -1.99
CA PRO A 546 -25.41 -50.99 -2.36
C PRO A 546 -26.38 -50.27 -3.28
N ASP A 547 -26.46 -50.69 -4.55
CA ASP A 547 -27.70 -50.81 -5.34
C ASP A 547 -27.45 -50.83 -6.86
N TRP A 548 -27.61 -52.03 -7.44
CA TRP A 548 -28.02 -52.39 -8.81
C TRP A 548 -27.76 -51.41 -9.98
N GLN A 549 -26.77 -51.73 -10.84
CA GLN A 549 -26.97 -52.25 -12.21
C GLN A 549 -25.64 -52.56 -12.94
N THR A 550 -25.63 -53.72 -13.58
CA THR A 550 -24.62 -54.36 -14.43
C THR A 550 -23.96 -53.50 -15.53
N VAL A 551 -22.62 -53.42 -15.57
CA VAL A 551 -21.81 -53.53 -16.80
C VAL A 551 -20.46 -54.18 -16.45
N GLY A 552 -20.13 -55.31 -17.08
CA GLY A 552 -18.89 -56.05 -16.86
C GLY A 552 -17.75 -55.61 -17.78
N CYS A 553 -16.51 -55.71 -17.30
CA CYS A 553 -15.30 -55.59 -18.12
C CYS A 553 -14.82 -56.99 -18.53
N SER A 554 -14.71 -57.24 -19.85
CA SER A 554 -14.10 -58.44 -20.43
C SER A 554 -12.86 -58.09 -21.25
N SER A 555 -11.89 -59.00 -21.23
CA SER A 555 -10.49 -58.90 -21.70
C SER A 555 -10.26 -58.95 -23.22
N SER A 556 -10.83 -58.04 -24.02
CA SER A 556 -10.61 -58.07 -25.47
C SER A 556 -10.54 -56.70 -26.14
N PHE A 557 -9.56 -55.87 -25.76
CA PHE A 557 -9.31 -54.58 -26.42
C PHE A 557 -7.93 -54.42 -27.09
N TRP A 558 -6.94 -55.27 -26.80
CA TRP A 558 -5.60 -55.12 -27.38
C TRP A 558 -5.33 -56.08 -28.55
N LEU A 559 -6.10 -55.94 -29.62
CA LEU A 559 -5.75 -56.48 -30.93
C LEU A 559 -6.29 -55.54 -32.02
N GLN A 560 -5.52 -54.51 -32.40
CA GLN A 560 -5.23 -54.17 -33.81
C GLN A 560 -4.45 -52.85 -33.99
N ALA A 561 -3.42 -52.95 -34.84
CA ALA A 561 -2.92 -51.96 -35.80
C ALA A 561 -2.00 -50.80 -35.33
N GLY A 562 -0.71 -51.10 -35.30
CA GLY A 562 0.36 -50.45 -36.08
C GLY A 562 0.34 -48.94 -36.32
N VAL A 563 1.30 -48.24 -35.69
CA VAL A 563 2.00 -47.08 -36.27
C VAL A 563 3.47 -47.14 -35.84
N GLN A 564 4.34 -47.57 -36.76
CA GLN A 564 5.79 -47.34 -36.69
C GLN A 564 6.09 -46.00 -37.37
N ASN A 565 7.01 -45.24 -36.77
CA ASN A 565 7.80 -44.13 -37.34
C ASN A 565 7.11 -42.76 -37.50
N ALA A 566 7.34 -41.85 -36.54
CA ALA A 566 7.75 -40.45 -36.77
C ALA A 566 7.91 -39.69 -35.44
N TRP A 567 9.10 -39.73 -34.83
CA TRP A 567 9.50 -38.74 -33.82
C TRP A 567 10.31 -37.62 -34.51
N PRO A 568 10.05 -36.33 -34.23
CA PRO A 568 10.92 -35.24 -34.68
C PRO A 568 12.32 -35.38 -34.06
N ALA A 569 13.36 -35.11 -34.84
CA ALA A 569 14.75 -35.20 -34.37
C ALA A 569 14.99 -34.21 -33.22
N GLY A 570 15.23 -34.75 -32.02
CA GLY A 570 15.50 -33.97 -30.80
C GLY A 570 14.81 -34.50 -29.52
N LEU A 571 13.88 -35.45 -29.65
CA LEU A 571 13.14 -36.03 -28.51
C LEU A 571 13.16 -37.57 -28.53
N SER A 572 14.30 -38.19 -28.82
CA SER A 572 14.42 -39.65 -28.69
C SER A 572 14.34 -40.06 -27.20
N PRO A 573 13.47 -41.00 -26.79
CA PRO A 573 13.41 -41.50 -25.41
C PRO A 573 14.71 -42.14 -24.91
N ASP A 574 15.62 -42.47 -25.81
CA ASP A 574 16.89 -43.12 -25.48
C ASP A 574 17.85 -42.20 -24.69
N ASP A 575 17.79 -40.87 -24.85
CA ASP A 575 18.79 -39.98 -24.23
C ASP A 575 18.46 -39.58 -22.78
N LEU A 576 17.18 -39.36 -22.45
CA LEU A 576 16.73 -39.01 -21.09
C LEU A 576 16.66 -40.23 -20.18
N PHE A 577 16.20 -41.37 -20.70
CA PHE A 577 16.11 -42.60 -19.92
C PHE A 577 17.50 -43.19 -19.65
N SER A 578 18.45 -43.06 -20.59
CA SER A 578 19.83 -43.50 -20.37
C SER A 578 20.58 -42.65 -19.34
N ALA A 579 20.31 -41.35 -19.23
CA ALA A 579 20.97 -40.49 -18.25
C ALA A 579 20.60 -40.86 -16.82
N VAL A 580 19.32 -41.14 -16.56
CA VAL A 580 18.84 -41.58 -15.24
C VAL A 580 19.25 -43.03 -14.95
N PHE A 581 19.27 -43.90 -15.96
CA PHE A 581 19.66 -45.30 -15.79
C PHE A 581 21.15 -45.48 -15.44
N VAL A 582 22.03 -44.66 -16.03
CA VAL A 582 23.48 -44.68 -15.75
C VAL A 582 23.80 -44.16 -14.34
N ASP A 583 23.02 -43.22 -13.80
CA ASP A 583 23.20 -42.71 -12.44
C ASP A 583 22.77 -43.71 -11.35
N VAL A 584 21.80 -44.59 -11.65
CA VAL A 584 21.28 -45.59 -10.70
C VAL A 584 22.01 -46.94 -10.84
N PHE A 585 22.47 -47.30 -12.05
CA PHE A 585 23.16 -48.57 -12.33
C PHE A 585 24.43 -48.33 -13.17
N PRO A 586 25.54 -47.88 -12.56
CA PRO A 586 26.74 -47.45 -13.30
C PRO A 586 27.46 -48.59 -14.05
N ASP A 587 27.17 -49.85 -13.69
CA ASP A 587 27.85 -51.04 -14.23
C ASP A 587 27.00 -51.87 -15.21
N VAL A 588 25.77 -51.44 -15.53
CA VAL A 588 24.87 -52.17 -16.44
C VAL A 588 24.32 -51.22 -17.50
N THR A 589 24.46 -51.59 -18.78
CA THR A 589 23.85 -50.80 -19.85
C THR A 589 22.36 -51.13 -19.98
N LEU A 590 21.53 -50.16 -20.38
CA LEU A 590 20.09 -50.35 -20.60
C LEU A 590 19.80 -51.51 -21.58
N ALA A 591 20.70 -51.75 -22.54
CA ALA A 591 20.60 -52.86 -23.49
C ALA A 591 20.87 -54.24 -22.86
N GLU A 592 21.71 -54.32 -21.82
CA GLU A 592 21.98 -55.55 -21.06
C GLU A 592 20.81 -55.89 -20.12
N ALA A 593 20.19 -54.87 -19.50
CA ALA A 593 19.02 -55.05 -18.65
C ALA A 593 17.79 -55.56 -19.42
N LEU A 594 17.57 -55.05 -20.65
CA LEU A 594 16.45 -55.45 -21.51
C LEU A 594 16.65 -56.82 -22.21
N ALA A 595 17.84 -57.43 -22.09
CA ALA A 595 18.16 -58.71 -22.70
C ALA A 595 17.98 -59.92 -21.75
N LEU A 596 17.60 -59.69 -20.49
CA LEU A 596 17.38 -60.74 -19.51
C LEU A 596 15.97 -61.36 -19.67
N PRO A 597 15.86 -62.70 -19.78
CA PRO A 597 14.56 -63.37 -19.76
C PRO A 597 13.93 -63.32 -18.36
N ASP A 598 12.61 -63.13 -18.35
CA ASP A 598 11.67 -62.75 -17.27
C ASP A 598 11.66 -63.58 -15.96
N ASP A 599 12.60 -64.50 -15.72
CA ASP A 599 12.51 -65.49 -14.64
C ASP A 599 13.71 -65.54 -13.66
N THR A 600 14.64 -64.58 -13.69
CA THR A 600 15.76 -64.56 -12.71
C THR A 600 16.09 -63.18 -12.15
N ALA A 601 15.10 -62.49 -11.57
CA ALA A 601 15.36 -61.33 -10.71
C ALA A 601 14.35 -61.25 -9.55
N MET A 602 14.40 -62.24 -8.66
CA MET A 602 14.17 -62.00 -7.23
C MET A 602 15.50 -62.29 -6.53
N ASN A 603 16.29 -61.23 -6.37
CA ASN A 603 17.18 -60.95 -5.25
C ASN A 603 17.82 -59.58 -5.47
#